data_AF-A0A1I8B7N9-F1
#
_entry.id   AF-A0A1I8B7N9-F1
#
_cell.length_a   1.000
_cell.length_b   1.000
_cell.length_c   1.000
_cell.angle_alpha   90.00
_cell.angle_beta   90.00
_cell.angle_gamma   90.00
#
_symmetry.space_group_name_H-M   'P 1'
#
loop_
_entity.id
_entity.type
_entity.pdbx_description
1 polymer ?
#
loop_
_entity_poly.entity_id
_entity_poly.type
_entity_poly.pdbx_seq_one_letter_code
_entity_poly.pdbx_strand_id
1 'polypeptide(L)'
;MFDLISDFFVGFHVHAYGDLTNGCVSAGPHYNPTNMTHGGPQDEVRHVGDLGNVHAKEDGVAKIDFEDTKISLVGPTAIVGRTLVVHALEDDLGRGTDDKAEESKKTGNAGPRLACGVIGLAPPQ
;
A
#
# COMPACT_ATOMS: atom_id res chain seq x y z
N MET A 1 -28.41 17.34 0.73
CA MET A 1 -27.71 16.40 -0.16
C MET A 1 -27.19 15.32 0.76
N PHE A 2 -27.82 14.14 0.75
CA PHE A 2 -27.34 13.02 1.55
C PHE A 2 -26.14 12.44 0.79
N ASP A 3 -24.93 12.65 1.29
CA ASP A 3 -23.76 11.93 0.81
C ASP A 3 -23.91 10.48 1.25
N LEU A 4 -24.51 9.65 0.39
CA LEU A 4 -24.35 8.20 0.44
C LEU A 4 -22.90 7.93 0.04
N ILE A 5 -22.03 7.74 1.03
CA ILE A 5 -20.67 7.26 0.79
C ILE A 5 -20.80 5.80 0.34
N SER A 6 -20.88 5.54 -0.96
CA SER A 6 -20.86 4.15 -1.45
C SER A 6 -19.55 3.47 -1.05
N ASP A 7 -19.60 2.15 -0.84
CA ASP A 7 -18.45 1.24 -0.79
C ASP A 7 -17.33 1.67 -1.76
N PHE A 8 -16.08 1.73 -1.28
CA PHE A 8 -14.95 2.22 -2.06
C PHE A 8 -13.65 1.45 -1.76
N PHE A 9 -12.75 1.44 -2.75
CA PHE A 9 -11.44 0.80 -2.68
C PHE A 9 -10.34 1.84 -2.49
N VAL A 10 -9.34 1.53 -1.67
CA VAL A 10 -8.16 2.37 -1.47
C VAL A 10 -6.88 1.55 -1.50
N GLY A 11 -5.83 2.11 -2.09
CA GLY A 11 -4.51 1.50 -2.14
C GLY A 11 -3.90 1.29 -0.75
N PHE A 12 -3.22 0.16 -0.57
CA PHE A 12 -2.66 -0.27 0.69
C PHE A 12 -1.27 -0.84 0.49
N HIS A 13 -0.26 -0.17 1.06
CA HIS A 13 1.14 -0.46 0.72
C HIS A 13 2.06 -0.44 1.93
N VAL A 14 3.12 -1.26 1.87
CA VAL A 14 4.31 -1.07 2.71
C VAL A 14 5.25 -0.11 2.00
N HIS A 15 5.55 1.02 2.63
CA HIS A 15 6.52 2.01 2.20
C HIS A 15 7.90 1.78 2.83
N ALA A 16 8.95 2.25 2.16
CA ALA A 16 10.33 1.85 2.42
C ALA A 16 10.85 2.20 3.82
N TYR A 17 10.44 3.34 4.39
CA TYR A 17 11.02 3.89 5.60
C TYR A 17 10.01 3.95 6.74
N GLY A 18 10.46 3.62 7.96
CA GLY A 18 9.76 3.88 9.23
C GLY A 18 9.92 5.31 9.71
N ASP A 19 9.99 6.28 8.80
CA ASP A 19 10.18 7.70 9.10
C ASP A 19 8.85 8.44 8.94
N LEU A 20 8.39 9.06 10.02
CA LEU A 20 7.16 9.86 10.09
C LEU A 20 7.43 11.33 10.46
N THR A 21 8.68 11.80 10.37
CA THR A 21 9.08 13.17 10.72
C THR A 21 8.35 14.26 9.92
N ASN A 22 7.91 13.93 8.70
CA ASN A 22 7.03 14.77 7.88
C ASN A 22 5.71 14.05 7.56
N GLY A 23 5.13 13.41 8.58
CA GLY A 23 3.95 12.56 8.41
C GLY A 23 4.22 11.43 7.41
N CYS A 24 3.20 11.05 6.65
CA CYS A 24 3.31 9.92 5.73
C CYS A 24 4.23 10.17 4.55
N VAL A 25 4.60 11.43 4.25
CA VAL A 25 5.51 11.76 3.13
C VAL A 25 6.89 11.15 3.36
N SER A 26 7.42 11.22 4.59
CA SER A 26 8.73 10.68 4.97
C SER A 26 8.84 9.16 4.84
N ALA A 27 7.73 8.43 4.71
CA ALA A 27 7.75 6.97 4.52
C ALA A 27 8.44 6.53 3.21
N GLY A 28 8.66 7.46 2.27
CA GLY A 28 9.38 7.18 1.01
C GLY A 28 8.52 6.47 -0.04
N PRO A 29 9.12 5.81 -1.05
CA PRO A 29 8.38 5.04 -2.06
C PRO A 29 7.85 3.72 -1.49
N HIS A 30 7.16 2.92 -2.31
CA HIS A 30 6.82 1.55 -1.96
C HIS A 30 8.10 0.75 -1.64
N TYR A 31 8.00 -0.22 -0.74
CA TYR A 31 9.13 -1.06 -0.41
C TYR A 31 9.45 -2.03 -1.56
N ASN A 32 10.59 -1.79 -2.22
CA ASN A 32 10.98 -2.48 -3.45
C ASN A 32 12.45 -2.96 -3.41
N PRO A 33 12.79 -3.98 -2.62
CA PRO A 33 14.16 -4.50 -2.53
C PRO A 33 14.60 -5.26 -3.79
N THR A 34 13.66 -5.63 -4.66
CA THR A 34 13.88 -6.44 -5.87
C THR A 34 13.90 -5.62 -7.15
N ASN A 35 13.73 -4.29 -7.06
CA ASN A 35 13.73 -3.35 -8.18
C ASN A 35 12.75 -3.74 -9.31
N MET A 36 11.54 -4.16 -8.92
CA MET A 36 10.43 -4.43 -9.84
C MET A 36 9.64 -3.16 -10.12
N THR A 37 8.77 -3.17 -11.14
CA THR A 37 7.70 -2.18 -11.27
C THR A 37 6.54 -2.51 -10.35
N HIS A 38 5.70 -1.52 -10.06
CA HIS A 38 4.46 -1.70 -9.32
C HIS A 38 3.49 -2.67 -10.02
N GLY A 39 2.74 -3.43 -9.22
CA GLY A 39 1.72 -4.36 -9.68
C GLY A 39 0.75 -4.74 -8.57
N GLY A 40 -0.26 -5.56 -8.88
CA GLY A 40 -1.21 -6.06 -7.90
C GLY A 40 -0.67 -7.26 -7.11
N PRO A 41 -1.33 -7.66 -6.00
CA PRO A 41 -0.78 -8.65 -5.08
C PRO A 41 -0.61 -10.05 -5.69
N GLN A 42 -1.33 -10.37 -6.76
CA GLN A 42 -1.25 -11.67 -7.45
C GLN A 42 -0.28 -11.65 -8.64
N ASP A 43 0.32 -10.49 -8.95
CA ASP A 43 1.24 -10.36 -10.08
C ASP A 43 2.65 -10.84 -9.69
N GLU A 44 3.33 -11.54 -10.60
CA GLU A 44 4.73 -11.95 -10.41
C GLU A 44 5.68 -10.74 -10.34
N VAL A 45 5.39 -9.73 -11.16
CA VAL A 45 6.11 -8.45 -11.19
C VAL A 45 5.32 -7.45 -10.36
N ARG A 46 5.80 -7.21 -9.15
CA ARG A 46 5.28 -6.22 -8.20
C ARG A 46 6.38 -5.83 -7.23
N HIS A 47 6.23 -4.69 -6.57
CA HIS A 47 7.03 -4.41 -5.38
C HIS A 47 6.65 -5.36 -4.25
N VAL A 48 7.58 -5.60 -3.33
CA VAL A 48 7.30 -6.37 -2.10
C VAL A 48 6.21 -5.71 -1.26
N GLY A 49 6.14 -4.38 -1.27
CA GLY A 49 5.14 -3.62 -0.52
C GLY A 49 3.76 -3.48 -1.16
N ASP A 50 3.51 -4.01 -2.36
CA ASP A 50 2.26 -3.76 -3.09
C ASP A 50 1.10 -4.66 -2.63
N LEU A 51 0.35 -4.30 -1.59
CA LEU A 51 -0.72 -5.18 -1.05
C LEU A 51 -2.07 -5.01 -1.77
N GLY A 52 -2.13 -4.13 -2.77
CA GLY A 52 -3.31 -3.86 -3.59
C GLY A 52 -4.32 -2.96 -2.88
N ASN A 53 -5.60 -3.27 -3.05
CA ASN A 53 -6.70 -2.47 -2.51
C ASN A 53 -7.34 -3.10 -1.28
N VAL A 54 -7.78 -2.25 -0.34
CA VAL A 54 -8.68 -2.63 0.74
C VAL A 54 -10.06 -2.04 0.51
N HIS A 55 -11.09 -2.80 0.88
CA HIS A 55 -12.49 -2.41 0.67
C HIS A 55 -13.04 -1.75 1.95
N ALA A 56 -13.30 -0.44 1.87
CA ALA A 56 -14.00 0.30 2.90
C ALA A 56 -15.50 0.31 2.59
N LYS A 57 -16.33 -0.06 3.58
CA LYS A 57 -17.78 -0.06 3.45
C LYS A 57 -18.36 1.35 3.57
N GLU A 58 -19.68 1.48 3.42
CA GLU A 58 -20.42 2.73 3.61
C GLU A 58 -20.12 3.47 4.93
N ASP A 59 -19.81 2.73 6.01
CA ASP A 59 -19.42 3.30 7.31
C ASP A 59 -17.95 3.76 7.38
N GLY A 60 -17.20 3.64 6.29
CA GLY A 60 -15.78 3.95 6.18
C GLY A 60 -14.85 2.90 6.78
N VAL A 61 -15.38 1.75 7.24
CA VAL A 61 -14.57 0.71 7.88
C VAL A 61 -14.12 -0.33 6.87
N ALA A 62 -12.80 -0.48 6.74
CA ALA A 62 -12.17 -1.61 6.05
C ALA A 62 -11.75 -2.68 7.06
N LYS A 63 -12.27 -3.91 6.90
CA LYS A 63 -11.79 -5.10 7.63
C LYS A 63 -10.87 -5.87 6.69
N ILE A 64 -9.62 -6.04 7.10
CA ILE A 64 -8.55 -6.56 6.26
C ILE A 64 -8.12 -7.92 6.82
N ASP A 65 -8.20 -8.95 5.97
CA ASP A 65 -7.74 -10.32 6.24
C ASP A 65 -7.21 -10.90 4.93
N PHE A 66 -5.90 -11.15 4.86
CA PHE A 66 -5.23 -11.63 3.66
C PHE A 66 -3.93 -12.36 4.00
N GLU A 67 -3.45 -13.14 3.03
CA GLU A 67 -2.13 -13.73 3.04
C GLU A 67 -1.31 -13.15 1.89
N ASP A 68 -0.01 -12.96 2.11
CA ASP A 68 0.92 -12.48 1.10
C ASP A 68 2.23 -13.27 1.18
N THR A 69 2.81 -13.59 0.03
CA THR A 69 3.99 -14.45 -0.09
C THR A 69 5.29 -13.68 -0.33
N LYS A 70 5.23 -12.35 -0.50
CA LYS A 70 6.38 -11.48 -0.76
C LYS A 70 6.83 -10.77 0.51
N ILE A 71 5.91 -10.31 1.36
CA ILE A 71 6.24 -9.70 2.64
C ILE A 71 6.74 -10.74 3.65
N SER A 72 7.64 -10.32 4.52
CA SER A 72 8.16 -11.14 5.61
C SER A 72 8.39 -10.28 6.85
N LEU A 73 8.23 -10.86 8.03
CA LEU A 73 8.58 -10.20 9.30
C LEU A 73 10.04 -10.43 9.70
N VAL A 74 10.76 -11.29 8.97
CA VAL A 74 12.15 -11.69 9.25
C VAL A 74 13.02 -11.71 8.01
N GLY A 75 14.33 -11.73 8.21
CA GLY A 75 15.31 -11.80 7.12
C GLY A 75 15.62 -10.46 6.47
N PRO A 76 16.42 -10.46 5.38
CA PRO A 76 16.94 -9.24 4.76
C PRO A 76 15.86 -8.38 4.11
N THR A 77 14.70 -8.97 3.77
CA THR A 77 13.56 -8.28 3.19
C THR A 77 12.44 -7.98 4.19
N ALA A 78 12.74 -8.03 5.50
CA ALA A 78 11.74 -7.80 6.53
C ALA A 78 11.08 -6.42 6.40
N ILE A 79 9.77 -6.38 6.71
CA ILE A 79 8.97 -5.15 6.74
C ILE A 79 8.92 -4.50 8.12
N VAL A 80 9.45 -5.16 9.16
CA VAL A 80 9.57 -4.55 10.50
C VAL A 80 10.43 -3.29 10.42
N GLY A 81 9.98 -2.21 11.07
CA GLY A 81 10.62 -0.90 11.03
C GLY A 81 10.33 -0.09 9.76
N ARG A 82 9.49 -0.59 8.85
CA ARG A 82 8.95 0.14 7.70
C ARG A 82 7.59 0.74 8.04
N THR A 83 6.90 1.31 7.06
CA THR A 83 5.60 1.96 7.27
C THR A 83 4.53 1.32 6.42
N LEU A 84 3.38 1.01 7.03
CA LEU A 84 2.17 0.66 6.30
C LEU A 84 1.39 1.93 5.99
N VAL A 85 0.87 2.09 4.77
CA VAL A 85 0.20 3.29 4.28
C VAL A 85 -1.13 2.93 3.63
N VAL A 86 -2.18 3.69 3.96
CA VAL A 86 -3.46 3.69 3.27
C VAL A 86 -3.56 4.95 2.43
N HIS A 87 -3.97 4.81 1.17
CA HIS A 87 -4.08 5.89 0.20
C HIS A 87 -5.51 6.42 0.07
N ALA A 88 -5.66 7.54 -0.64
CA ALA A 88 -6.94 8.22 -0.82
C ALA A 88 -7.77 7.67 -1.99
N LEU A 89 -7.13 7.02 -2.95
CA LEU A 89 -7.76 6.48 -4.15
C LEU A 89 -7.46 4.99 -4.30
N GLU A 90 -8.27 4.35 -5.14
CA GLU A 90 -8.02 3.00 -5.61
C GLU A 90 -6.67 2.91 -6.33
N ASP A 91 -5.90 1.88 -5.99
CA ASP A 91 -4.71 1.46 -6.71
C ASP A 91 -5.13 0.76 -8.03
N ASP A 92 -4.62 1.25 -9.16
CA ASP A 92 -4.85 0.68 -10.49
C ASP A 92 -4.03 -0.58 -10.78
N LEU A 93 -3.23 -1.03 -9.81
CA LEU A 93 -2.44 -2.26 -9.80
C LEU A 93 -1.42 -2.30 -10.93
N GLY A 94 -0.90 -1.16 -11.38
CA GLY A 94 0.04 -1.11 -12.49
C GLY A 94 -0.63 -1.29 -13.86
N ARG A 95 -1.95 -1.15 -13.95
CA ARG A 95 -2.76 -1.35 -15.17
C ARG A 95 -3.25 -0.04 -15.81
N GLY A 96 -2.80 1.11 -15.33
CA GLY A 96 -3.08 2.41 -15.95
C GLY A 96 -2.51 2.51 -17.36
N THR A 97 -3.25 3.18 -18.26
CA THR A 97 -2.87 3.37 -19.67
C THR A 97 -2.65 4.85 -19.98
N ASP A 98 -2.14 5.13 -21.18
CA ASP A 98 -2.02 6.48 -21.72
C ASP A 98 -1.23 7.42 -20.79
N ASP A 99 -1.81 8.56 -20.41
CA ASP A 99 -1.21 9.56 -19.54
C ASP A 99 -1.00 9.06 -18.09
N LYS A 100 -1.62 7.94 -17.71
CA LYS A 100 -1.48 7.33 -16.38
C LYS A 100 -0.45 6.21 -16.31
N ALA A 101 0.06 5.72 -17.44
CA ALA A 101 0.88 4.52 -17.50
C ALA A 101 2.18 4.63 -16.69
N GLU A 102 2.87 5.77 -16.79
CA GLU A 102 4.15 6.00 -16.11
C GLU A 102 4.02 5.98 -14.57
N GLU A 103 3.01 6.63 -14.03
CA GLU A 103 2.78 6.68 -12.59
C GLU A 103 2.14 5.39 -12.07
N SER A 104 1.32 4.74 -12.90
CA SER A 104 0.76 3.41 -12.61
C SER A 104 1.86 2.40 -12.29
N LYS A 105 2.94 2.37 -13.09
CA LYS A 105 4.09 1.47 -12.85
C LYS A 105 4.94 1.83 -11.63
N LYS A 106 4.65 2.94 -10.94
CA LYS A 106 5.39 3.38 -9.74
C LYS A 106 4.57 3.29 -8.46
N THR A 107 3.32 3.71 -8.49
CA THR A 107 2.49 3.91 -7.29
C THR A 107 1.07 3.43 -7.44
N GLY A 108 0.72 2.87 -8.61
CA GLY A 108 -0.65 2.46 -8.88
C GLY A 108 -1.63 3.62 -9.01
N ASN A 109 -1.16 4.86 -9.14
CA ASN A 109 -1.99 6.06 -9.14
C ASN A 109 -2.93 6.20 -7.91
N ALA A 110 -2.60 5.57 -6.78
CA ALA A 110 -3.44 5.55 -5.57
C ALA A 110 -3.56 6.94 -4.88
N GLY A 111 -2.83 7.94 -5.36
CA GLY A 111 -2.95 9.32 -4.91
C GLY A 111 -2.39 9.57 -3.50
N PRO A 112 -2.89 10.61 -2.80
CA PRO A 112 -2.39 11.02 -1.49
C PRO A 112 -2.42 9.92 -0.42
N ARG A 113 -1.56 10.05 0.58
CA ARG A 113 -1.46 9.13 1.73
C ARG A 113 -2.39 9.63 2.83
N LEU A 114 -3.45 8.88 3.15
CA LEU A 114 -4.43 9.26 4.18
C LEU A 114 -3.91 8.99 5.60
N ALA A 115 -3.32 7.82 5.80
CA ALA A 115 -2.82 7.39 7.09
C ALA A 115 -1.61 6.48 6.91
N CYS A 116 -0.77 6.45 7.94
CA CYS A 116 0.42 5.63 7.96
C CYS A 116 0.82 5.25 9.39
N GLY A 117 1.49 4.10 9.53
CA GLY A 117 1.98 3.62 10.81
C GLY A 117 3.23 2.77 10.65
N VAL A 118 4.21 2.98 11.54
CA VAL A 118 5.43 2.17 11.58
C VAL A 118 5.09 0.75 12.04
N ILE A 119 5.63 -0.24 11.34
CA ILE A 119 5.46 -1.67 11.63
C ILE A 119 6.40 -2.04 12.78
N GLY A 120 5.84 -2.10 13.99
CA GLY A 120 6.55 -2.49 15.21
C GLY A 120 6.50 -3.99 15.48
N LEU A 121 7.43 -4.48 16.31
CA LEU A 121 7.34 -5.81 16.89
C LEU A 121 6.26 -5.84 17.98
N ALA A 122 5.55 -6.95 18.09
CA ALA A 122 4.59 -7.24 19.15
C ALA A 122 4.82 -8.66 19.69
N PRO A 123 4.35 -8.97 20.91
CA PRO A 123 4.34 -10.35 21.40
C PRO A 123 3.61 -11.28 20.42
N PRO A 124 4.11 -12.51 20.19
CA PRO A 124 3.38 -13.52 19.43
C PRO A 124 1.99 -13.77 20.05
N GLN A 125 1.00 -14.03 19.20
CA GLN A 125 -0.35 -14.45 19.62
C GLN A 125 -0.40 -15.95 19.91
#